data_AF-A0A4D6C5K4-F1
#
_entry.id   AF-A0A4D6C5K4-F1
#
_cell.length_a   1.000
_cell.length_b   1.000
_cell.length_c   1.000
_cell.angle_alpha   90.00
_cell.angle_beta   90.00
_cell.angle_gamma   90.00
#
_symmetry.space_group_name_H-M   'P 1'
#
loop_
_entity.id
_entity.type
_entity.pdbx_description
1 polymer ?
#
loop_
_entity_poly.entity_id
_entity_poly.type
_entity_poly.pdbx_seq_one_letter_code
_entity_poly.pdbx_strand_id
1 'polypeptide(L)'
;MVLKEKNNLLRAINNLPFSFIARSLDRKDLKGFRLADKLVNLTMYSGKKAKAFKIVTQALTKVKSTLRHKKTSVNSGISGLHQAVLNVQPYIELRKVRVHRTVHQVPSSITERRQEGLALRWIIEAARSQRKSSRGKLDFSAALARVIVDAINKEGPVRQKRDSLHKAAEANRSSAHLRWW
;
A
#
# COMPACT_ATOMS: atom_id res chain seq x y z
N MET A 1 11.36 21.08 32.36
CA MET A 1 10.21 21.67 31.65
C MET A 1 10.32 21.47 30.13
N VAL A 2 11.45 21.85 29.51
CA VAL A 2 11.73 21.79 28.06
C VAL A 2 11.52 20.40 27.40
N LEU A 3 11.88 19.29 28.08
CA LEU A 3 11.68 17.93 27.53
C LEU A 3 10.19 17.53 27.45
N LYS A 4 9.35 18.04 28.36
CA LYS A 4 7.92 17.74 28.41
C LYS A 4 7.18 18.46 27.27
N GLU A 5 7.58 19.68 26.98
CA GLU A 5 7.09 20.46 25.84
C GLU A 5 7.52 19.86 24.50
N LYS A 6 8.80 19.48 24.34
CA LYS A 6 9.27 18.79 23.12
C LYS A 6 8.50 17.49 22.87
N ASN A 7 8.25 16.69 23.92
CA ASN A 7 7.44 15.48 23.80
C ASN A 7 5.98 15.75 23.45
N ASN A 8 5.39 16.84 23.96
CA ASN A 8 4.03 17.26 23.61
C ASN A 8 3.93 17.74 22.16
N LEU A 9 4.91 18.50 21.67
CA LEU A 9 4.98 18.94 20.27
C LEU A 9 5.18 17.76 19.32
N LEU A 10 6.05 16.80 19.65
CA LEU A 10 6.23 15.58 18.87
C LEU A 10 4.94 14.73 18.82
N ARG A 11 4.21 14.65 19.93
CA ARG A 11 2.88 13.98 19.98
C ARG A 11 1.84 14.73 19.14
N ALA A 12 1.86 16.06 19.16
CA ALA A 12 0.96 16.87 18.35
C ALA A 12 1.24 16.67 16.85
N ILE A 13 2.51 16.70 16.44
CA ILE A 13 2.94 16.43 15.06
C ILE A 13 2.52 15.03 14.60
N ASN A 14 2.67 14.01 15.46
CA ASN A 14 2.28 12.63 15.16
C ASN A 14 0.76 12.42 15.03
N ASN A 15 -0.06 13.37 15.48
CA ASN A 15 -1.52 13.35 15.34
C ASN A 15 -2.02 14.18 14.15
N LEU A 16 -1.14 14.91 13.46
CA LEU A 16 -1.51 15.66 12.26
C LEU A 16 -1.74 14.71 11.09
N PRO A 17 -2.74 14.98 10.23
CA PRO A 17 -2.96 14.17 9.04
C PRO A 17 -1.74 14.23 8.11
N PHE A 18 -1.43 13.12 7.44
CA PHE A 18 -0.28 13.05 6.52
C PHE A 18 -0.34 14.11 5.41
N SER A 19 -1.52 14.52 4.98
CA SER A 19 -1.72 15.60 4.00
C SER A 19 -1.27 16.97 4.49
N PHE A 20 -1.37 17.24 5.80
CA PHE A 20 -0.92 18.49 6.40
C PHE A 20 0.62 18.51 6.49
N ILE A 21 1.22 17.40 6.91
CA ILE A 21 2.68 17.21 6.95
C ILE A 21 3.28 17.32 5.53
N ALA A 22 2.61 16.74 4.52
CA ALA A 22 3.06 16.79 3.14
C ALA A 22 3.14 18.20 2.55
N ARG A 23 2.42 19.19 3.11
CA ARG A 23 2.40 20.57 2.58
C ARG A 23 3.72 21.31 2.82
N SER A 24 4.48 20.91 3.83
CA SER A 24 5.75 21.55 4.23
C SER A 24 6.99 20.79 3.78
N LEU A 25 6.86 19.79 2.91
CA LEU A 25 7.95 18.91 2.49
C LEU A 25 8.32 19.10 1.01
N ASP A 26 9.54 18.70 0.65
CA ASP A 26 10.03 18.71 -0.72
C ASP A 26 9.31 17.68 -1.63
N ARG A 27 9.23 17.98 -2.93
CA ARG A 27 8.46 17.21 -3.93
C ARG A 27 8.79 15.70 -3.96
N LYS A 28 10.02 15.29 -3.63
CA LYS A 28 10.45 13.88 -3.65
C LYS A 28 9.85 13.09 -2.49
N ASP A 29 9.82 13.66 -1.29
CA ASP A 29 9.26 13.02 -0.11
C ASP A 29 7.72 13.00 -0.13
N LEU A 30 7.10 13.95 -0.83
CA LEU A 30 5.65 14.09 -0.97
C LEU A 30 4.95 12.81 -1.49
N LYS A 31 5.57 12.02 -2.37
CA LYS A 31 4.94 10.80 -2.91
C LYS A 31 4.61 9.79 -1.79
N GLY A 32 5.55 9.55 -0.88
CA GLY A 32 5.35 8.62 0.23
C GLY A 32 4.22 9.03 1.18
N PHE A 33 4.16 10.32 1.54
CA PHE A 33 3.09 10.85 2.39
C PHE A 33 1.71 10.81 1.70
N ARG A 34 1.65 11.06 0.38
CA ARG A 34 0.41 10.92 -0.40
C ARG A 34 -0.10 9.47 -0.43
N LEU A 35 0.79 8.50 -0.56
CA LEU A 35 0.44 7.07 -0.47
C LEU A 35 -0.07 6.71 0.92
N ALA A 36 0.56 7.24 1.98
CA ALA A 36 0.11 7.02 3.35
C ALA A 36 -1.30 7.60 3.59
N ASP A 37 -1.60 8.81 3.09
CA ASP A 37 -2.95 9.39 3.21
C ASP A 37 -4.00 8.58 2.42
N LYS A 38 -3.67 8.12 1.20
CA LYS A 38 -4.52 7.18 0.45
C LYS A 38 -4.75 5.89 1.23
N LEU A 39 -3.71 5.34 1.87
CA LEU A 39 -3.81 4.14 2.70
C LEU A 39 -4.74 4.37 3.91
N VAL A 40 -4.66 5.52 4.57
CA VAL A 40 -5.58 5.89 5.65
C VAL A 40 -7.03 5.94 5.15
N ASN A 41 -7.27 6.58 4.01
CA ASN A 41 -8.61 6.68 3.44
C ASN A 41 -9.17 5.30 3.03
N LEU A 42 -8.34 4.40 2.49
CA LEU A 42 -8.74 3.04 2.10
C LEU A 42 -8.92 2.09 3.29
N THR A 43 -8.21 2.32 4.39
CA THR A 43 -8.35 1.51 5.63
C THR A 43 -9.52 1.96 6.50
N MET A 44 -10.02 3.19 6.29
CA MET A 44 -11.16 3.76 7.00
C MET A 44 -12.44 2.94 6.77
N TYR A 45 -13.19 2.74 7.86
CA TYR A 45 -14.51 2.10 7.85
C TYR A 45 -15.50 3.00 8.60
N SER A 46 -16.71 3.15 8.06
CA SER A 46 -17.77 4.01 8.62
C SER A 46 -17.33 5.46 8.93
N GLY A 47 -16.52 6.07 8.05
CA GLY A 47 -16.06 7.47 8.21
C GLY A 47 -15.08 7.73 9.37
N LYS A 48 -14.62 6.68 10.08
CA LYS A 48 -13.74 6.83 11.26
C LYS A 48 -12.27 7.10 10.89
N LYS A 49 -11.98 8.29 10.33
CA LYS A 49 -10.64 8.68 9.85
C LYS A 49 -9.58 8.67 10.95
N ALA A 50 -9.90 9.19 12.14
CA ALA A 50 -8.97 9.23 13.27
C ALA A 50 -8.51 7.83 13.72
N LYS A 51 -9.41 6.85 13.70
CA LYS A 51 -9.07 5.45 14.04
C LYS A 51 -8.19 4.82 12.96
N ALA A 52 -8.51 5.02 11.69
CA ALA A 52 -7.71 4.55 10.56
C ALA A 52 -6.30 5.15 10.59
N PHE A 53 -6.19 6.45 10.84
CA PHE A 53 -4.91 7.15 10.96
C PHE A 53 -4.05 6.57 12.09
N LYS A 54 -4.63 6.32 13.28
CA LYS A 54 -3.91 5.67 14.39
C LYS A 54 -3.38 4.29 14.01
N ILE A 55 -4.21 3.48 13.35
CA ILE A 55 -3.85 2.13 12.92
C ILE A 55 -2.71 2.15 11.90
N VAL A 56 -2.79 3.01 10.88
CA VAL A 56 -1.75 3.13 9.85
C VAL A 56 -0.45 3.64 10.45
N THR A 57 -0.52 4.65 11.32
CA THR A 57 0.66 5.19 12.01
C THR A 57 1.33 4.12 12.87
N GLN A 58 0.55 3.33 13.62
CA GLN A 58 1.06 2.17 14.37
C GLN A 58 1.67 1.08 13.48
N ALA A 59 1.13 0.86 12.28
CA ALA A 59 1.71 -0.09 11.34
C ALA A 59 3.06 0.44 10.82
N LEU A 60 3.14 1.73 10.46
CA LEU A 60 4.39 2.34 9.98
C LEU A 60 5.48 2.39 11.05
N THR A 61 5.12 2.60 12.33
CA THR A 61 6.09 2.51 13.43
C THR A 61 6.60 1.08 13.62
N LYS A 62 5.73 0.07 13.48
CA LYS A 62 6.13 -1.35 13.51
C LYS A 62 7.05 -1.70 12.34
N VAL A 63 6.73 -1.27 11.11
CA VAL A 63 7.60 -1.43 9.94
C VAL A 63 8.98 -0.81 10.20
N LYS A 64 9.00 0.43 10.73
CA LYS A 64 10.25 1.12 11.10
C LYS A 64 11.06 0.34 12.14
N SER A 65 10.41 -0.28 13.14
CA SER A 65 11.12 -1.11 14.12
C SER A 65 11.71 -2.38 13.51
N THR A 66 11.00 -3.04 12.60
CA THR A 66 11.46 -4.27 11.95
C THR A 66 12.61 -4.01 10.96
N LEU A 67 12.62 -2.85 10.30
CA LEU A 67 13.64 -2.48 9.32
C LEU A 67 14.97 -1.99 9.93
N ARG A 68 15.09 -1.88 11.28
CA ARG A 68 16.27 -1.31 11.98
C ARG A 68 17.62 -1.97 11.62
N HIS A 69 17.64 -3.15 11.01
CA HIS A 69 18.87 -3.83 10.56
C HIS A 69 19.37 -3.43 9.16
N LYS A 70 18.64 -2.61 8.39
CA LYS A 70 19.12 -2.06 7.11
C LYS A 70 19.14 -0.54 7.21
N LYS A 71 20.35 0.03 7.37
CA LYS A 71 20.62 1.47 7.45
C LYS A 71 19.87 2.26 6.35
N THR A 72 18.78 2.96 6.67
CA THR A 72 18.44 4.23 6.00
C THR A 72 17.41 5.05 6.80
N SER A 73 17.89 6.13 7.43
CA SER A 73 17.24 7.43 7.76
C SER A 73 15.84 7.51 8.39
N VAL A 74 15.56 8.68 8.98
CA VAL A 74 14.40 9.03 9.82
C VAL A 74 13.04 8.89 9.12
N ASN A 75 13.02 8.75 7.78
CA ASN A 75 11.86 8.50 6.90
C ASN A 75 11.54 7.01 6.65
N SER A 76 12.17 6.09 7.36
CA SER A 76 12.18 4.65 7.05
C SER A 76 10.81 3.97 6.89
N GLY A 77 9.79 4.32 7.70
CA GLY A 77 8.47 3.70 7.59
C GLY A 77 7.72 4.12 6.32
N ILE A 78 7.74 5.42 5.99
CA ILE A 78 7.06 5.98 4.83
C ILE A 78 7.82 5.62 3.54
N SER A 79 9.14 5.68 3.57
CA SER A 79 9.98 5.20 2.48
C SER A 79 9.79 3.70 2.25
N GLY A 80 9.67 2.91 3.32
CA GLY A 80 9.35 1.49 3.25
C GLY A 80 8.00 1.22 2.61
N LEU A 81 6.97 2.00 2.97
CA LEU A 81 5.66 1.92 2.30
C LEU A 81 5.76 2.24 0.80
N HIS A 82 6.49 3.30 0.44
CA HIS A 82 6.69 3.68 -0.97
C HIS A 82 7.39 2.55 -1.74
N GLN A 83 8.46 1.98 -1.20
CA GLN A 83 9.17 0.86 -1.80
C GLN A 83 8.29 -0.40 -1.92
N ALA A 84 7.50 -0.70 -0.89
CA ALA A 84 6.54 -1.81 -0.92
C ALA A 84 5.54 -1.65 -2.07
N VAL A 85 4.98 -0.44 -2.24
CA VAL A 85 4.04 -0.15 -3.32
C VAL A 85 4.69 -0.31 -4.69
N LEU A 86 5.91 0.20 -4.89
CA LEU A 86 6.66 0.03 -6.14
C LEU A 86 6.91 -1.44 -6.50
N ASN A 87 7.17 -2.28 -5.50
CA ASN A 87 7.37 -3.71 -5.72
C ASN A 87 6.06 -4.44 -6.06
N VAL A 88 4.92 -3.96 -5.56
CA VAL A 88 3.62 -4.62 -5.72
C VAL A 88 2.87 -4.14 -6.96
N GLN A 89 3.15 -2.93 -7.44
CA GLN A 89 2.37 -2.29 -8.50
C GLN A 89 2.33 -3.15 -9.79
N PRO A 90 1.13 -3.42 -10.33
CA PRO A 90 0.98 -4.05 -11.62
C PRO A 90 1.04 -3.01 -12.75
N TYR A 91 1.77 -3.30 -13.83
CA TYR A 91 1.84 -2.42 -15.00
C TYR A 91 0.70 -2.66 -16.01
N ILE A 92 0.16 -3.88 -16.01
CA ILE A 92 -0.88 -4.35 -16.92
C ILE A 92 -2.06 -4.83 -16.06
N GLU A 93 -3.29 -4.62 -16.52
CA GLU A 93 -4.50 -5.26 -15.98
C GLU A 93 -5.15 -6.14 -17.04
N LEU A 94 -5.93 -7.11 -16.60
CA LEU A 94 -6.76 -7.93 -17.47
C LEU A 94 -8.21 -7.47 -17.36
N ARG A 95 -8.79 -7.04 -18.48
CA ARG A 95 -10.22 -6.70 -18.58
C ARG A 95 -10.96 -7.83 -19.28
N LYS A 96 -12.12 -8.19 -18.76
CA LYS A 96 -13.00 -9.15 -19.43
C LYS A 96 -13.74 -8.44 -20.56
N VAL A 97 -13.55 -8.87 -21.79
CA VAL A 97 -14.27 -8.36 -22.96
C VAL A 97 -15.07 -9.51 -23.55
N ARG A 98 -16.37 -9.29 -23.76
CA ARG A 98 -17.23 -10.28 -24.41
C ARG A 98 -17.20 -10.03 -25.91
N VAL A 99 -16.85 -11.08 -26.67
CA VAL A 99 -16.80 -11.05 -28.12
C VAL A 99 -17.55 -12.28 -28.60
N HIS A 100 -18.62 -12.06 -29.37
CA HIS A 100 -19.56 -13.12 -29.76
C HIS A 100 -20.08 -13.91 -28.54
N ARG A 101 -19.89 -15.23 -28.52
CA ARG A 101 -20.38 -16.14 -27.47
C ARG A 101 -19.36 -16.36 -26.34
N THR A 102 -18.12 -15.87 -26.47
CA THR A 102 -17.01 -16.10 -25.53
C THR A 102 -16.60 -14.82 -24.80
N VAL A 103 -15.97 -14.98 -23.63
CA VAL A 103 -15.42 -13.87 -22.84
C VAL A 103 -13.90 -14.03 -22.80
N HIS A 104 -13.19 -13.07 -23.36
CA HIS A 104 -11.73 -13.05 -23.41
C HIS A 104 -11.16 -12.13 -22.33
N GLN A 105 -9.97 -12.48 -21.82
CA GLN A 105 -9.19 -11.58 -20.96
C GLN A 105 -8.27 -10.75 -21.84
N VAL A 106 -8.52 -9.45 -21.89
CA VAL A 106 -7.78 -8.51 -22.73
C VAL A 106 -6.80 -7.72 -21.85
N PRO A 107 -5.47 -7.82 -22.10
CA PRO A 107 -4.47 -7.10 -21.33
C PRO A 107 -4.45 -5.61 -21.71
N SER A 108 -4.38 -4.73 -20.71
CA SER A 108 -4.26 -3.27 -20.88
C SER A 108 -3.23 -2.65 -19.98
N SER A 109 -2.46 -1.70 -20.52
CA SER A 109 -1.60 -0.83 -19.72
C SER A 109 -2.44 0.02 -18.77
N ILE A 110 -1.87 0.32 -17.60
CA ILE A 110 -2.54 1.02 -16.51
C ILE A 110 -1.82 2.35 -16.23
N THR A 111 -2.57 3.41 -15.92
CA THR A 111 -2.00 4.69 -15.43
C THR A 111 -1.39 4.57 -14.02
N GLU A 112 -0.30 5.27 -13.73
CA GLU A 112 0.42 5.21 -12.43
C GLU A 112 -0.53 5.35 -11.22
N ARG A 113 -1.47 6.31 -11.27
CA ARG A 113 -2.48 6.52 -10.22
C ARG A 113 -3.34 5.28 -9.92
N ARG A 114 -3.68 4.50 -10.95
CA ARG A 114 -4.45 3.25 -10.82
C ARG A 114 -3.56 2.10 -10.37
N GLN A 115 -2.30 2.05 -10.80
CA GLN A 115 -1.32 1.06 -10.32
C GLN A 115 -1.12 1.18 -8.80
N GLU A 116 -0.86 2.40 -8.30
CA GLU A 116 -0.76 2.70 -6.88
C GLU A 116 -2.03 2.28 -6.11
N GLY A 117 -3.21 2.61 -6.67
CA GLY A 117 -4.50 2.28 -6.06
C GLY A 117 -4.76 0.77 -5.96
N LEU A 118 -4.37 0.00 -6.97
CA LEU A 118 -4.46 -1.47 -6.95
C LEU A 118 -3.49 -2.08 -5.93
N ALA A 119 -2.24 -1.60 -5.91
CA ALA A 119 -1.23 -2.07 -4.97
C ALA A 119 -1.67 -1.86 -3.51
N LEU A 120 -2.15 -0.67 -3.16
CA LEU A 120 -2.64 -0.38 -1.81
C LEU A 120 -3.83 -1.25 -1.43
N ARG A 121 -4.78 -1.49 -2.35
CA ARG A 121 -5.92 -2.39 -2.10
C ARG A 121 -5.47 -3.82 -1.82
N TRP A 122 -4.54 -4.36 -2.62
CA TRP A 122 -4.03 -5.71 -2.42
C TRP A 122 -3.28 -5.86 -1.10
N ILE A 123 -2.52 -4.84 -0.69
CA ILE A 123 -1.87 -4.81 0.63
C ILE A 123 -2.91 -4.87 1.75
N ILE A 124 -3.98 -4.07 1.68
CA ILE A 124 -5.06 -4.07 2.68
C ILE A 124 -5.80 -5.42 2.70
N GLU A 125 -6.14 -5.97 1.54
CA GLU A 125 -6.80 -7.28 1.42
C GLU A 125 -5.96 -8.39 2.05
N ALA A 126 -4.66 -8.44 1.75
CA ALA A 126 -3.75 -9.41 2.33
C ALA A 126 -3.63 -9.24 3.85
N ALA A 127 -3.54 -8.01 4.35
CA ALA A 127 -3.51 -7.74 5.79
C ALA A 127 -4.80 -8.17 6.49
N ARG A 128 -5.97 -7.94 5.86
CA ARG A 128 -7.27 -8.43 6.37
C ARG A 128 -7.34 -9.95 6.38
N SER A 129 -6.86 -10.60 5.33
CA SER A 129 -6.80 -12.06 5.22
C SER A 129 -5.88 -12.67 6.29
N GLN A 130 -4.68 -12.10 6.48
CA GLN A 130 -3.73 -12.55 7.50
C GLN A 130 -4.30 -12.40 8.92
N ARG A 131 -4.99 -11.29 9.21
CA ARG A 131 -5.70 -11.11 10.49
C ARG A 131 -6.77 -12.18 10.68
N LYS A 132 -7.57 -12.49 9.66
CA LYS A 132 -8.59 -13.55 9.72
C LYS A 132 -7.96 -14.92 9.99
N SER A 133 -6.86 -15.24 9.29
CA SER A 133 -6.11 -16.50 9.49
C SER A 133 -5.55 -16.65 10.90
N SER A 134 -5.16 -15.55 11.54
CA SER A 134 -4.68 -15.55 12.93
C SER A 134 -5.79 -15.72 13.99
N ARG A 135 -7.04 -15.97 13.58
CA ARG A 135 -8.24 -16.04 14.44
C ARG A 135 -8.38 -14.83 15.37
N GLY A 136 -8.00 -13.65 14.89
CA GLY A 136 -8.11 -12.39 15.65
C GLY A 136 -7.02 -12.15 16.68
N LYS A 137 -6.04 -13.06 16.85
CA LYS A 137 -4.90 -12.87 17.77
C LYS A 137 -3.97 -11.74 17.32
N LEU A 138 -3.93 -11.46 16.01
CA LEU A 138 -3.08 -10.41 15.45
C LEU A 138 -3.85 -9.10 15.27
N ASP A 139 -3.32 -8.03 15.85
CA ASP A 139 -3.80 -6.67 15.58
C ASP A 139 -3.68 -6.34 14.09
N PHE A 140 -4.65 -5.58 13.57
CA PHE A 140 -4.61 -5.17 12.17
C PHE A 140 -3.38 -4.33 11.83
N SER A 141 -2.87 -3.52 12.77
CA SER A 141 -1.63 -2.75 12.58
C SER A 141 -0.40 -3.67 12.45
N ALA A 142 -0.36 -4.79 13.17
CA ALA A 142 0.72 -5.78 13.06
C ALA A 142 0.63 -6.58 11.75
N ALA A 143 -0.57 -7.01 11.37
CA ALA A 143 -0.81 -7.68 10.08
C ALA A 143 -0.40 -6.78 8.91
N LEU A 144 -0.82 -5.52 8.93
CA LEU A 144 -0.46 -4.55 7.89
C LEU A 144 1.05 -4.32 7.82
N ALA A 145 1.73 -4.21 8.96
CA ALA A 145 3.18 -4.06 9.00
C ALA A 145 3.91 -5.27 8.40
N ARG A 146 3.46 -6.50 8.71
CA ARG A 146 4.05 -7.72 8.18
C ARG A 146 3.91 -7.80 6.66
N VAL A 147 2.72 -7.53 6.12
CA VAL A 147 2.49 -7.50 4.67
C VAL A 147 3.37 -6.46 3.97
N ILE A 148 3.56 -5.28 4.57
CA ILE A 148 4.44 -4.25 4.01
C ILE A 148 5.89 -4.75 3.99
N VAL A 149 6.37 -5.38 5.07
CA VAL A 149 7.73 -5.94 5.13
C VAL A 149 7.92 -7.05 4.09
N ASP A 150 6.97 -7.97 3.97
CA ASP A 150 7.00 -9.04 2.97
C ASP A 150 7.07 -8.44 1.54
N ALA A 151 6.27 -7.40 1.27
CA ALA A 151 6.28 -6.69 -0.01
C ALA A 151 7.61 -5.94 -0.29
N ILE A 152 8.27 -5.38 0.73
CA ILE A 152 9.61 -4.78 0.59
C ILE A 152 10.63 -5.82 0.16
N ASN A 153 10.56 -7.02 0.75
CA ASN A 153 11.44 -8.14 0.42
C ASN A 153 11.06 -8.83 -0.91
N LYS A 154 10.01 -8.36 -1.61
CA LYS A 154 9.46 -8.96 -2.84
C LYS A 154 8.94 -10.38 -2.61
N GLU A 155 8.38 -10.62 -1.44
CA GLU A 155 7.81 -11.90 -1.04
C GLU A 155 6.33 -11.73 -0.63
N GLY A 156 5.69 -12.87 -0.36
CA GLY A 156 4.34 -12.91 0.18
C GLY A 156 3.21 -12.88 -0.87
N PRO A 157 1.96 -12.98 -0.40
CA PRO A 157 0.80 -13.22 -1.26
C PRO A 157 0.49 -12.04 -2.18
N VAL A 158 0.84 -10.83 -1.76
CA VAL A 158 0.62 -9.60 -2.53
C VAL A 158 1.52 -9.57 -3.77
N ARG A 159 2.79 -9.95 -3.62
CA ARG A 159 3.73 -10.03 -4.74
C ARG A 159 3.37 -11.16 -5.68
N GLN A 160 3.00 -12.33 -5.15
CA GLN A 160 2.51 -13.46 -5.95
C GLN A 160 1.27 -13.09 -6.78
N LYS A 161 0.35 -12.29 -6.23
CA LYS A 161 -0.84 -11.80 -6.95
C LYS A 161 -0.49 -10.88 -8.13
N ARG A 162 0.55 -10.04 -7.99
CA ARG A 162 1.07 -9.22 -9.10
C ARG A 162 1.66 -10.10 -10.20
N ASP A 163 2.53 -11.03 -9.81
CA ASP A 163 3.28 -11.86 -10.75
C ASP A 163 2.36 -12.85 -11.49
N SER A 164 1.34 -13.41 -10.82
CA SER A 164 0.31 -14.23 -11.47
C SER A 164 -0.52 -13.43 -12.48
N LEU A 165 -0.84 -12.17 -12.17
CA LEU A 165 -1.52 -11.29 -13.11
C LEU A 165 -0.66 -11.02 -14.36
N HIS A 166 0.64 -10.77 -14.18
CA HIS A 166 1.56 -10.55 -15.30
C HIS A 166 1.70 -11.79 -16.18
N LYS A 167 1.86 -12.97 -15.57
CA LYS A 167 1.89 -14.25 -16.29
C LYS A 167 0.59 -14.51 -17.08
N ALA A 168 -0.56 -14.22 -16.46
CA ALA A 168 -1.85 -14.35 -17.13
C ALA A 168 -2.01 -13.34 -18.28
N ALA A 169 -1.46 -12.14 -18.14
CA ALA A 169 -1.49 -11.13 -19.20
C ALA A 169 -0.58 -11.49 -20.37
N GLU A 170 0.58 -12.09 -20.10
CA GLU A 170 1.49 -12.60 -21.12
C GLU A 170 0.86 -13.75 -21.91
N ALA A 171 0.22 -14.70 -21.22
CA ALA A 171 -0.50 -15.80 -21.88
C ALA A 171 -1.63 -15.32 -22.81
N ASN A 172 -2.26 -14.19 -22.48
CA ASN A 172 -3.36 -13.59 -23.25
C ASN A 172 -2.92 -12.42 -24.13
N ARG A 173 -1.62 -12.28 -24.43
CA ARG A 173 -1.07 -11.18 -25.24
C ARG A 173 -1.74 -11.06 -26.61
N SER A 174 -2.11 -12.18 -27.23
CA SER A 174 -2.78 -12.21 -28.53
C SER A 174 -4.13 -11.49 -28.50
N SER A 175 -4.88 -11.55 -27.40
CA SER A 175 -6.19 -10.91 -27.23
C SER A 175 -6.13 -9.38 -27.15
N ALA A 176 -4.94 -8.78 -27.19
CA ALA A 176 -4.73 -7.33 -27.13
C ALA A 176 -5.42 -6.55 -28.27
N HIS A 177 -5.72 -7.20 -29.40
CA HIS A 177 -6.42 -6.62 -30.54
C HIS A 177 -7.93 -6.40 -30.30
N LEU A 178 -8.51 -7.09 -29.31
CA LEU A 178 -9.94 -6.97 -28.96
C LEU A 178 -10.26 -5.71 -28.13
N ARG A 179 -9.30 -4.80 -27.99
CA ARG A 179 -9.44 -3.54 -27.26
C ARG A 179 -9.99 -2.46 -28.18
N TRP A 180 -10.96 -1.71 -27.68
CA TRP A 180 -11.63 -0.61 -28.38
C TRP A 180 -11.67 0.68 -27.54
N TRP A 181 -10.81 0.77 -26.53
CA TRP A 181 -10.59 1.94 -25.67
C TRP A 181 -9.15 2.41 -25.71
#